data_AF-A0A957FFR1-F1
#
_entry.id   AF-A0A957FFR1-F1
#
_cell.length_a   1.000
_cell.length_b   1.000
_cell.length_c   1.000
_cell.angle_alpha   90.00
_cell.angle_beta   90.00
_cell.angle_gamma   90.00
#
_symmetry.space_group_name_H-M   'P 1'
#
loop_
_entity.id
_entity.type
_entity.pdbx_description
1 polymer ?
#
loop_
_entity_poly.entity_id
_entity_poly.type
_entity_poly.pdbx_seq_one_letter_code
_entity_poly.pdbx_strand_id
1 'polypeptide(L)'
;AEALAAIMRAAITVLVTQNAAALPQLGGETAVIVPLDEPIVNQVSAGLRAQLDLPLRVILALGAGVGLALLVEYLDPTVRTRAQVEELGLPILGDIPRYKA
;
A
#
# COMPACT_ATOMS: atom_id res chain seq x y z
N ALA A 1 -4.05 18.94 12.75
CA ALA A 1 -3.79 20.36 12.43
C ALA A 1 -3.13 21.07 13.61
N GLU A 2 -3.73 20.98 14.81
CA GLU A 2 -3.22 21.66 16.01
C GLU A 2 -1.78 21.30 16.38
N ALA A 3 -1.41 20.02 16.33
CA ALA A 3 -0.04 19.58 16.58
C ALA A 3 0.99 20.19 15.60
N LEU A 4 0.63 20.33 14.32
CA LEU A 4 1.52 20.94 13.32
C LEU A 4 1.72 22.43 13.59
N ALA A 5 0.64 23.13 13.95
CA ALA A 5 0.71 24.53 14.34
C ALA A 5 1.52 24.73 15.63
N ALA A 6 1.45 23.80 16.59
CA ALA A 6 2.26 23.83 17.80
C ALA A 6 3.75 23.62 17.50
N ILE A 7 4.08 22.67 16.62
CA ILE A 7 5.46 22.41 16.17
C ILE A 7 6.04 23.63 15.46
N MET A 8 5.28 24.26 14.55
CA MET A 8 5.76 25.46 13.84
C MET A 8 6.02 26.64 14.77
N ARG A 9 5.11 26.91 15.71
CA ARG A 9 5.33 27.95 16.73
C ARG A 9 6.57 27.66 17.59
N ALA A 10 6.74 26.43 18.04
CA ALA A 10 7.92 26.03 18.80
C ALA A 10 9.21 26.20 17.99
N ALA A 11 9.20 25.82 16.71
CA ALA A 11 10.34 26.02 15.82
C ALA A 11 10.70 27.50 15.65
N ILE A 12 9.70 28.38 15.47
CA ILE A 12 9.92 29.84 15.40
C ILE A 12 10.49 30.34 16.73
N THR A 13 9.96 29.90 17.88
CA THR A 13 10.48 30.28 19.19
C THR A 13 11.94 29.88 19.35
N VAL A 14 12.31 28.64 18.99
CA VAL A 14 13.70 28.17 19.08
C VAL A 14 14.60 28.97 18.14
N LEU A 15 14.17 29.24 16.91
CA LEU A 15 14.94 30.04 15.97
C LEU A 15 15.19 31.46 16.50
N VAL A 16 14.18 32.13 17.06
CA VAL A 16 14.32 33.50 17.57
C VAL A 16 15.11 33.55 18.88
N THR A 17 14.90 32.60 19.80
CA THR A 17 15.50 32.65 21.16
C THR A 17 16.85 31.96 21.27
N GLN A 18 17.13 30.98 20.41
CA GLN A 18 18.35 30.16 20.42
C GLN A 18 19.07 30.19 19.07
N ASN A 19 19.00 31.32 18.36
CA ASN A 19 19.53 31.50 17.00
C ASN A 19 21.00 31.04 16.83
N ALA A 20 21.88 31.33 17.78
CA ALA A 20 23.31 31.02 17.71
C ALA A 20 23.58 29.52 17.67
N ALA A 21 22.76 28.74 18.40
CA ALA A 21 22.83 27.28 18.37
C ALA A 21 22.10 26.69 17.15
N ALA A 22 20.98 27.31 16.74
CA ALA A 22 20.18 26.87 15.61
C ALA A 22 20.81 27.20 14.23
N LEU A 23 21.72 28.17 14.17
CA LEU A 23 22.40 28.64 12.95
C LEU A 23 23.93 28.55 13.09
N PRO A 24 24.50 27.34 13.17
CA PRO A 24 25.94 27.15 13.39
C PRO A 24 26.82 27.78 12.30
N GLN A 25 26.28 27.99 11.10
CA GLN A 25 26.96 28.69 10.01
C GLN A 25 27.32 30.15 10.33
N LEU A 26 26.74 30.74 11.39
CA LEU A 26 27.08 32.08 11.86
C LEU A 26 28.24 32.09 12.87
N GLY A 27 28.93 30.96 13.07
CA GLY A 27 30.07 30.89 13.99
C GLY A 27 29.70 31.07 15.46
N GLY A 28 28.44 30.77 15.84
CA GLY A 28 27.92 30.96 17.20
C GLY A 28 27.48 32.39 17.51
N GLU A 29 27.45 33.27 16.52
CA GLU A 29 27.01 34.65 16.68
C GLU A 29 25.47 34.76 16.52
N THR A 30 24.86 35.63 17.32
CA THR A 30 23.41 35.83 17.32
C THR A 30 22.98 36.74 16.16
N ALA A 31 22.06 36.28 15.29
CA ALA A 31 21.49 37.10 14.22
C ALA A 31 20.09 37.63 14.54
N VAL A 32 19.76 38.82 14.04
CA VAL A 32 18.40 39.37 14.16
C VAL A 32 17.47 38.64 13.20
N ILE A 33 16.61 37.76 13.74
CA ILE A 33 15.60 37.03 12.99
C ILE A 33 14.27 37.74 13.17
N VAL A 34 13.67 38.18 12.07
CA VAL A 34 12.32 38.77 12.04
C VAL A 34 11.41 37.80 11.30
N PRO A 35 10.33 37.29 11.91
CA PRO A 35 9.32 36.50 11.19
C PRO A 35 8.64 37.37 10.12
N LEU A 36 8.59 36.88 8.87
CA LEU A 36 7.95 37.62 7.77
C LEU A 36 6.45 37.30 7.62
N ASP A 37 6.04 36.08 7.97
CA ASP A 37 4.67 35.61 7.74
C ASP A 37 4.23 34.62 8.84
N GLU A 38 2.91 34.46 9.00
CA GLU A 38 2.32 33.51 9.94
C GLU A 38 2.14 32.14 9.27
N PRO A 39 2.53 31.03 9.91
CA PRO A 39 2.35 29.70 9.36
C PRO A 39 0.87 29.30 9.17
N ILE A 40 0.47 29.07 7.91
CA ILE A 40 -0.86 28.57 7.56
C ILE A 40 -0.81 27.05 7.36
N VAL A 41 -1.66 26.31 8.08
CA VAL A 41 -1.80 24.86 7.94
C VAL A 41 -2.94 24.55 6.97
N ASN A 42 -2.57 24.06 5.78
CA ASN A 42 -3.53 23.64 4.77
C ASN A 42 -3.67 22.12 4.72
N GLN A 43 -4.88 21.64 4.47
CA GLN A 43 -5.08 20.23 4.13
C GLN A 43 -4.67 20.00 2.68
N VAL A 44 -3.76 19.07 2.48
CA VAL A 44 -3.36 18.62 1.15
C VAL A 44 -4.07 17.30 0.89
N SER A 45 -4.68 17.19 -0.29
CA SER A 45 -5.32 15.93 -0.71
C SER A 45 -4.28 14.82 -0.84
N ALA A 46 -4.73 13.58 -0.70
CA ALA A 46 -3.88 12.42 -0.92
C ALA A 46 -3.29 12.48 -2.35
N GLY A 47 -1.96 12.38 -2.46
CA GLY A 47 -1.28 12.35 -3.76
C GLY A 47 -1.66 11.11 -4.57
N LEU A 48 -1.43 11.16 -5.88
CA LEU A 48 -1.79 10.07 -6.81
C LEU A 48 -1.27 8.70 -6.34
N ARG A 49 -0.02 8.65 -5.86
CA ARG A 49 0.56 7.41 -5.32
C ARG A 49 -0.25 6.86 -4.14
N ALA A 50 -0.69 7.70 -3.22
CA ALA A 50 -1.47 7.27 -2.06
C ALA A 50 -2.86 6.78 -2.48
N GLN A 51 -3.45 7.38 -3.52
CA GLN A 51 -4.74 6.93 -4.07
C GLN A 51 -4.62 5.58 -4.79
N LEU A 52 -3.50 5.33 -5.48
CA LEU A 52 -3.29 4.12 -6.27
C LEU A 52 -2.72 2.94 -5.47
N ASP A 53 -2.13 3.18 -4.30
CA ASP A 53 -1.49 2.13 -3.49
C ASP A 53 -2.46 0.99 -3.15
N LEU A 54 -3.66 1.31 -2.67
CA LEU A 54 -4.64 0.30 -2.28
C LEU A 54 -5.24 -0.46 -3.49
N PRO A 55 -5.80 0.21 -4.53
CA PRO A 55 -6.33 -0.50 -5.69
C PRO A 55 -5.29 -1.40 -6.37
N LEU A 56 -4.05 -0.92 -6.50
CA LEU A 56 -2.99 -1.70 -7.15
C LEU A 56 -2.65 -2.96 -6.34
N ARG A 57 -2.54 -2.84 -5.01
CA ARG A 57 -2.32 -4.00 -4.14
C ARG A 57 -3.44 -5.03 -4.24
N VAL A 58 -4.69 -4.58 -4.28
CA VAL A 58 -5.86 -5.48 -4.40
C VAL A 58 -5.83 -6.23 -5.72
N ILE A 59 -5.60 -5.54 -6.84
CA ILE A 59 -5.53 -6.16 -8.17
C ILE A 59 -4.39 -7.17 -8.23
N LEU A 60 -3.20 -6.81 -7.71
CA LEU A 60 -2.06 -7.71 -7.66
C LEU A 60 -2.33 -8.94 -6.80
N ALA A 61 -2.94 -8.76 -5.61
CA ALA A 61 -3.28 -9.87 -4.72
C ALA A 61 -4.32 -10.81 -5.35
N LEU A 62 -5.36 -10.26 -6.00
CA LEU A 62 -6.35 -11.05 -6.70
C LEU A 62 -5.75 -11.80 -7.91
N GLY A 63 -4.93 -11.12 -8.71
CA GLY A 63 -4.24 -11.73 -9.84
C GLY A 63 -3.32 -12.86 -9.41
N ALA A 64 -2.54 -12.66 -8.34
CA ALA A 64 -1.72 -13.71 -7.75
C ALA A 64 -2.56 -14.86 -7.20
N GLY A 65 -3.67 -14.58 -6.50
CA GLY A 65 -4.57 -15.60 -5.95
C GLY A 65 -5.20 -16.48 -7.03
N VAL A 66 -5.70 -15.87 -8.11
CA VAL A 66 -6.24 -16.59 -9.27
C VAL A 66 -5.13 -17.41 -9.94
N GLY A 67 -3.96 -16.82 -10.15
CA GLY A 67 -2.81 -17.51 -10.73
C GLY A 67 -2.41 -18.75 -9.92
N LEU A 68 -2.37 -18.63 -8.59
CA LEU A 68 -2.09 -19.76 -7.70
C LEU A 68 -3.18 -20.82 -7.72
N ALA A 69 -4.46 -20.44 -7.77
CA ALA A 69 -5.57 -21.39 -7.88
C ALA A 69 -5.49 -22.19 -9.19
N LEU A 70 -5.19 -21.52 -10.30
CA LEU A 70 -4.99 -22.19 -11.60
C LEU A 70 -3.75 -23.09 -11.60
N LEU A 71 -2.67 -22.68 -10.94
CA LEU A 71 -1.48 -23.52 -10.80
C LEU A 71 -1.78 -24.79 -10.02
N VAL A 72 -2.57 -24.70 -8.95
CA VAL A 72 -2.98 -25.86 -8.17
C VAL A 72 -3.85 -26.80 -9.01
N GLU A 73 -4.83 -26.27 -9.76
CA GLU A 73 -5.65 -27.10 -10.65
C GLU A 73 -4.82 -27.73 -11.79
N TYR A 74 -3.83 -27.02 -12.32
CA TYR A 74 -2.95 -27.54 -13.35
C TYR A 74 -2.07 -28.71 -12.86
N LEU A 75 -1.61 -28.65 -11.61
CA LEU A 75 -0.79 -29.69 -11.00
C LEU A 75 -1.63 -30.81 -10.34
N ASP A 76 -2.96 -30.72 -10.35
CA ASP A 76 -3.83 -31.73 -9.74
C ASP A 76 -3.86 -33.00 -10.61
N PRO A 77 -3.39 -34.16 -10.10
CA PRO A 77 -3.46 -35.43 -10.84
C PRO A 77 -4.86 -36.06 -10.82
N THR A 78 -5.86 -35.43 -10.20
CA THR A 78 -7.20 -36.00 -10.03
C THR A 78 -8.02 -35.92 -11.32
N VAL A 79 -8.60 -37.05 -11.71
CA VAL A 79 -9.56 -37.12 -12.83
C VAL A 79 -10.97 -36.89 -12.31
N ARG A 80 -11.63 -35.83 -12.78
CA ARG A 80 -12.93 -35.36 -12.28
C ARG A 80 -14.07 -35.50 -13.29
N THR A 81 -13.74 -35.68 -14.57
CA THR A 81 -14.73 -35.74 -15.65
C THR A 81 -14.54 -36.98 -16.51
N ARG A 82 -15.65 -37.44 -17.11
CA ARG A 82 -15.61 -38.56 -18.07
C ARG A 82 -14.69 -38.29 -19.26
N ALA A 83 -14.66 -37.04 -19.73
CA ALA A 83 -13.84 -36.63 -20.88
C ALA A 83 -12.35 -36.78 -20.56
N GLN A 84 -11.93 -36.45 -19.34
CA GLN A 84 -10.56 -36.67 -18.88
C GLN A 84 -10.20 -38.17 -18.84
N VAL A 85 -11.14 -39.06 -18.44
CA VAL A 85 -10.92 -40.52 -18.47
C VAL A 85 -10.76 -41.04 -19.90
N GLU A 86 -11.58 -40.57 -20.83
CA GLU A 86 -11.50 -40.91 -22.25
C GLU A 86 -10.19 -40.41 -22.88
N GLU A 87 -9.72 -39.22 -22.50
CA GLU A 87 -8.45 -38.64 -22.95
C GLU A 87 -7.24 -39.45 -22.45
N LEU A 88 -7.36 -40.11 -21.30
CA LEU A 88 -6.38 -41.09 -20.82
C LEU A 88 -6.42 -42.43 -21.59
N GLY A 89 -7.34 -42.62 -22.54
CA GLY A 89 -7.49 -43.83 -23.33
C GLY A 89 -8.14 -45.00 -22.58
N LEU A 90 -8.77 -44.73 -21.44
CA LEU A 90 -9.42 -45.75 -20.62
C LEU A 90 -10.88 -45.96 -21.09
N PRO A 91 -11.33 -47.21 -21.30
CA PRO A 91 -12.70 -47.49 -21.69
C PRO A 91 -13.66 -47.25 -20.52
N ILE A 92 -14.74 -46.50 -20.76
CA ILE A 92 -15.80 -46.27 -19.77
C ILE A 92 -16.78 -47.44 -19.79
N LEU A 93 -16.92 -48.15 -18.66
CA LEU A 93 -17.88 -49.26 -18.53
C LEU A 93 -19.31 -48.81 -18.20
N GLY A 94 -19.47 -47.63 -17.60
CA GLY A 94 -20.76 -47.06 -17.21
C GLY A 94 -20.59 -45.84 -16.32
N ASP A 95 -21.59 -44.96 -16.29
CA ASP A 95 -21.62 -43.76 -15.45
C ASP A 95 -22.55 -43.98 -14.26
N ILE A 96 -22.13 -43.59 -13.05
CA ILE A 96 -22.94 -43.71 -11.84
C ILE A 96 -23.74 -42.41 -11.70
N PRO A 97 -25.08 -42.44 -11.82
CA PRO A 97 -25.89 -41.24 -11.73
C PRO A 97 -25.71 -40.59 -10.35
N ARG A 98 -25.41 -39.29 -10.35
CA ARG A 98 -25.30 -38.51 -9.11
C ARG A 98 -26.67 -38.44 -8.46
N TYR A 99 -26.77 -38.93 -7.22
CA TYR A 99 -27.97 -38.78 -6.42
C TYR A 99 -28.25 -37.29 -6.21
N LYS A 100 -29.42 -36.83 -6.65
CA LYS A 100 -29.90 -35.48 -6.42
C LYS A 100 -30.82 -35.54 -5.19
N ALA A 101 -30.36 -35.00 -4.06
CA ALA A 101 -31.18 -34.82 -2.87
C ALA A 101 -32.16 -33.66 -3.07
#